data_AF-B9TBV4-F1
#
_entry.id   AF-B9TBV4-F1
#
_cell.length_a   1.000
_cell.length_b   1.000
_cell.length_c   1.000
_cell.angle_alpha   90.00
_cell.angle_beta   90.00
_cell.angle_gamma   90.00
#
_symmetry.space_group_name_H-M   'P 1'
#
loop_
_entity.id
_entity.type
_entity.pdbx_description
1 polymer ?
#
loop_
_entity_poly.entity_id
_entity_poly.type
_entity_poly.pdbx_seq_one_letter_code
_entity_poly.pdbx_strand_id
1 'polypeptide(L)'
;MTTNKLRWAYMDHWRIDTPQGQLSQYTSVQRFDDFLKQVAALGFEAIETFDFHLGPLRELFGSLENARAFMQSRGIDRVLSLFHAVMYDERQSAPHVRSTHDHIVNYAEYIMRSSQGLGVENFIVMPAGLYYDVEPVTDDKIRACAELWNRVGEMTQKYGVKTCCHHEFFCGIRTAEQLRKFYEWTDPRYVFFYCDTAQHVIAGVDPVDLYLKLADRCGGFHMKDTLHVDLTGDYRRKPDAEVMAPTTPRWFHEMGVPGGLVDFPAMMAAMKDRGYEGWVGVEHDKADVGGGNYPESTALSACMHKQIKWGYALNQWKAGFTSFARLEEIERAFKVTAACGFDAVELNAGSGRWDPIGRPENIAINFGSADHFRLKLKDWGIHRVASTFFDPTVMSFEELHFGLNSTQPADHPRILAQARIHAEFLAELKGEFLVVRPFPSWWKEGGLTPERIAAAADCWNAVGAMTAALGLKTVLHVDALSALRTAEELERLLSLCDADNVGLCFDTAELTIAGHDVVALYRRFHERVWHFQFKDALATDTLDEYKLQNAERALVAAGGERGIQRWFGEMGTGLVDFPALLAAMRELGYAGWIIVESDKGPAPIATGMMLNSWYKQHVLDRIAA
;
A
#
# COMPACT_ATOMS: atom_id res chain seq x y z
N MET A 1 14.64 -15.61 11.80
CA MET A 1 15.23 -14.32 11.43
C MET A 1 14.07 -13.39 11.16
N THR A 2 13.83 -12.45 12.06
CA THR A 2 12.73 -11.48 12.00
C THR A 2 12.87 -10.62 10.75
N THR A 3 11.83 -10.58 9.93
CA THR A 3 11.76 -9.74 8.72
C THR A 3 11.71 -8.27 9.12
N ASN A 4 12.57 -7.44 8.51
CA ASN A 4 12.65 -5.99 8.76
C ASN A 4 11.39 -5.30 8.26
N LYS A 5 10.44 -5.08 9.16
CA LYS A 5 9.24 -4.28 8.90
C LYS A 5 9.56 -2.82 9.20
N LEU A 6 9.62 -1.97 8.17
CA LEU A 6 9.64 -0.52 8.36
C LEU A 6 8.40 -0.10 9.13
N ARG A 7 8.59 0.76 10.14
CA ARG A 7 7.50 1.29 10.97
C ARG A 7 7.24 2.73 10.58
N TRP A 8 5.97 3.12 10.57
CA TRP A 8 5.58 4.42 10.04
C TRP A 8 5.04 5.32 11.13
N ALA A 9 5.52 6.56 11.15
CA ALA A 9 5.03 7.61 12.03
C ALA A 9 4.52 8.79 11.20
N TYR A 10 3.62 9.59 11.78
CA TYR A 10 3.15 10.82 11.17
C TYR A 10 3.62 12.03 11.97
N MET A 11 4.35 12.95 11.32
CA MET A 11 4.76 14.23 11.91
C MET A 11 3.63 15.25 11.79
N ASP A 12 3.16 15.68 12.96
CA ASP A 12 1.93 16.42 13.11
C ASP A 12 2.12 17.92 12.92
N HIS A 13 1.46 18.45 11.90
CA HIS A 13 1.31 19.87 11.61
C HIS A 13 -0.14 20.31 11.52
N TRP A 14 -1.10 19.45 11.86
CA TRP A 14 -2.50 19.65 11.50
C TRP A 14 -3.07 20.94 12.11
N ARG A 15 -3.62 21.78 11.23
CA ARG A 15 -4.45 22.93 11.60
C ARG A 15 -5.69 22.92 10.73
N ILE A 16 -6.82 23.22 11.36
CA ILE A 16 -8.11 23.30 10.69
C ILE A 16 -8.60 24.73 10.79
N ASP A 17 -8.86 25.35 9.64
CA ASP A 17 -9.51 26.66 9.59
C ASP A 17 -10.97 26.55 10.07
N THR A 18 -11.33 27.41 11.03
CA THR A 18 -12.70 27.55 11.49
C THR A 18 -13.13 29.02 11.39
N PRO A 19 -14.44 29.33 11.45
CA PRO A 19 -14.90 30.72 11.52
C PRO A 19 -14.31 31.51 12.71
N GLN A 20 -13.78 30.83 13.73
CA GLN A 20 -13.15 31.41 14.91
C GLN A 20 -11.61 31.46 14.82
N GLY A 21 -11.02 31.07 13.69
CA GLY A 21 -9.57 30.98 13.47
C GLY A 21 -9.07 29.55 13.36
N GLN A 22 -7.74 29.39 13.29
CA GLN A 22 -7.09 28.08 13.19
C GLN A 22 -7.15 27.32 14.52
N LEU A 23 -7.60 26.08 14.48
CA LEU A 23 -7.58 25.16 15.62
C LEU A 23 -6.65 23.98 15.34
N SER A 24 -5.90 23.55 16.35
CA SER A 24 -5.18 22.28 16.33
C SER A 24 -5.94 21.18 17.09
N GLN A 25 -5.55 19.94 16.85
CA GLN A 25 -5.98 18.73 17.55
C GLN A 25 -5.71 18.78 19.05
N TYR A 26 -4.74 19.57 19.51
CA TYR A 26 -4.41 19.77 20.93
C TYR A 26 -5.39 20.69 21.69
N THR A 27 -6.45 21.18 21.05
CA THR A 27 -7.45 22.06 21.69
C THR A 27 -8.53 21.31 22.49
N SER A 28 -8.76 20.03 22.23
CA SER A 28 -9.70 19.21 23.01
C SER A 28 -9.41 17.72 22.86
N VAL A 29 -9.83 16.94 23.87
CA VAL A 29 -9.74 15.47 23.82
C VAL A 29 -10.45 14.89 22.59
N GLN A 30 -11.62 15.43 22.23
CA GLN A 30 -12.39 14.95 21.07
C GLN A 30 -11.62 15.15 19.75
N ARG A 31 -11.01 16.32 19.55
CA ARG A 31 -10.25 16.58 18.31
C ARG A 31 -8.98 15.74 18.24
N PHE A 32 -8.31 15.55 19.37
CA PHE A 32 -7.16 14.65 19.45
C PHE A 32 -7.56 13.20 19.16
N ASP A 33 -8.70 12.73 19.67
CA ASP A 33 -9.27 11.41 19.39
C ASP A 33 -9.57 11.19 17.90
N ASP A 34 -10.20 12.18 17.26
CA ASP A 34 -10.53 12.12 15.83
C ASP A 34 -9.26 12.12 14.96
N PHE A 35 -8.27 12.94 15.31
CA PHE A 35 -6.96 12.94 14.67
C PHE A 35 -6.27 11.57 14.75
N LEU A 36 -6.17 11.00 15.95
CA LEU A 36 -5.51 9.70 16.16
C LEU A 36 -6.18 8.58 15.37
N LYS A 37 -7.52 8.57 15.32
CA LYS A 37 -8.28 7.58 14.53
C LYS A 37 -8.00 7.71 13.03
N GLN A 38 -7.88 8.94 12.51
CA GLN A 38 -7.58 9.17 11.10
C GLN A 38 -6.16 8.72 10.77
N VAL A 39 -5.18 9.06 11.61
CA VAL A 39 -3.78 8.64 11.44
C VAL A 39 -3.66 7.11 11.53
N ALA A 40 -4.29 6.48 12.52
CA ALA A 40 -4.28 5.02 12.67
C ALA A 40 -4.99 4.31 11.50
N ALA A 41 -6.07 4.87 10.97
CA ALA A 41 -6.78 4.30 9.82
C ALA A 41 -5.93 4.28 8.54
N LEU A 42 -4.90 5.12 8.46
CA LEU A 42 -3.95 5.19 7.34
C LEU A 42 -2.72 4.27 7.54
N GLY A 43 -2.63 3.54 8.65
CA GLY A 43 -1.57 2.55 8.92
C GLY A 43 -0.36 3.07 9.69
N PHE A 44 -0.37 4.33 10.13
CA PHE A 44 0.68 4.87 10.99
C PHE A 44 0.58 4.27 12.40
N GLU A 45 1.73 3.90 12.97
CA GLU A 45 1.83 3.24 14.28
C GLU A 45 2.25 4.22 15.40
N ALA A 46 2.74 5.42 15.06
CA ALA A 46 3.14 6.47 15.99
C ALA A 46 2.91 7.87 15.41
N ILE A 47 3.01 8.89 16.26
CA ILE A 47 3.02 10.29 15.84
C ILE A 47 4.32 10.99 16.28
N GLU A 48 4.68 12.06 15.59
CA GLU A 48 5.73 13.00 15.99
C GLU A 48 5.09 14.38 16.17
N THR A 49 5.61 15.19 17.09
CA THR A 49 5.05 16.52 17.35
C THR A 49 6.10 17.47 17.91
N PHE A 50 5.71 18.70 18.22
CA PHE A 50 6.57 19.71 18.80
C PHE A 50 6.63 19.64 20.34
N ASP A 51 7.76 20.02 20.89
CA ASP A 51 8.00 20.10 22.35
C ASP A 51 7.03 21.05 23.08
N PHE A 52 6.56 22.10 22.43
CA PHE A 52 5.55 23.00 23.00
C PHE A 52 4.17 22.36 23.20
N HIS A 53 3.89 21.18 22.63
CA HIS A 53 2.65 20.43 22.86
C HIS A 53 2.66 19.57 24.14
N LEU A 54 3.80 19.46 24.84
CA LEU A 54 3.89 18.71 26.11
C LEU A 54 2.94 19.27 27.19
N GLY A 55 2.83 20.59 27.29
CA GLY A 55 1.91 21.27 28.21
C GLY A 55 0.44 20.95 27.90
N PRO A 56 -0.04 21.24 26.68
CA PRO A 56 -1.38 20.89 26.24
C PRO A 56 -1.75 19.40 26.45
N LEU A 57 -0.85 18.47 26.14
CA LEU A 57 -1.08 17.04 26.39
C LEU A 57 -1.29 16.73 27.88
N ARG A 58 -0.50 17.34 28.77
CA ARG A 58 -0.69 17.18 30.22
C ARG A 58 -2.00 17.80 30.70
N GLU A 59 -2.39 18.95 30.16
CA GLU A 59 -3.65 19.60 30.52
C GLU A 59 -4.86 18.77 30.08
N LEU A 60 -4.84 18.21 28.88
CA LEU A 60 -5.94 17.40 28.35
C LEU A 60 -6.12 16.05 29.07
N PHE A 61 -5.01 15.40 29.45
CA PHE A 61 -5.03 14.00 29.94
C PHE A 61 -4.59 13.84 31.40
N GLY A 62 -4.20 14.93 32.08
CA GLY A 62 -3.69 14.96 33.45
C GLY A 62 -2.23 14.50 33.61
N SER A 63 -1.76 13.59 32.76
CA SER A 63 -0.35 13.20 32.66
C SER A 63 0.00 12.75 31.24
N LEU A 64 1.31 12.66 30.96
CA LEU A 64 1.80 12.18 29.67
C LEU A 64 1.65 10.66 29.51
N GLU A 65 1.71 9.89 30.60
CA GLU A 65 1.39 8.46 30.59
C GLU A 65 -0.07 8.22 30.21
N ASN A 66 -0.99 9.04 30.74
CA ASN A 66 -2.40 8.97 30.37
C ASN A 66 -2.62 9.36 28.91
N ALA A 67 -1.93 10.40 28.43
CA ALA A 67 -1.96 10.78 27.02
C ALA A 67 -1.48 9.62 26.13
N ARG A 68 -0.38 8.95 26.49
CA ARG A 68 0.12 7.78 25.76
C ARG A 68 -0.85 6.61 25.81
N ALA A 69 -1.41 6.28 26.97
CA ALA A 69 -2.41 5.21 27.11
C ALA A 69 -3.66 5.50 26.26
N PHE A 70 -4.07 6.76 26.19
CA PHE A 70 -5.13 7.21 25.31
C PHE A 70 -4.76 6.93 23.84
N MET A 71 -3.59 7.35 23.36
CA MET A 71 -3.10 7.05 22.00
C MET A 71 -3.10 5.54 21.70
N GLN A 72 -2.57 4.72 22.62
CA GLN A 72 -2.44 3.27 22.44
C GLN A 72 -3.79 2.58 22.25
N SER A 73 -4.81 3.03 22.99
CA SER A 73 -6.17 2.50 22.83
C SER A 73 -6.84 2.86 21.49
N ARG A 74 -6.22 3.73 20.68
CA ARG A 74 -6.64 4.10 19.32
C ARG A 74 -5.71 3.56 18.23
N GLY A 75 -4.74 2.72 18.59
CA GLY A 75 -3.80 2.11 17.65
C GLY A 75 -2.51 2.89 17.41
N ILE A 76 -2.24 3.96 18.18
CA ILE A 76 -1.00 4.74 18.11
C ILE A 76 -0.13 4.44 19.33
N ASP A 77 1.06 3.86 19.15
CA ASP A 77 1.92 3.39 20.24
C ASP A 77 2.41 4.53 21.16
N ARG A 78 2.82 5.66 20.56
CA ARG A 78 3.53 6.73 21.25
C ARG A 78 3.60 8.03 20.45
N VAL A 79 4.05 9.09 21.15
CA VAL A 79 4.76 10.19 20.52
C VAL A 79 6.22 9.75 20.35
N LEU A 80 6.61 9.44 19.12
CA LEU A 80 7.91 8.90 18.77
C LEU A 80 9.01 9.97 18.88
N SER A 81 8.78 11.13 18.26
CA SER A 81 9.76 12.19 18.15
C SER A 81 9.20 13.51 18.67
N LEU A 82 10.08 14.32 19.26
CA LEU A 82 9.81 15.72 19.57
C LEU A 82 10.68 16.63 18.71
N PHE A 83 10.07 17.50 17.92
CA PHE A 83 10.77 18.55 17.19
C PHE A 83 10.87 19.81 18.06
N HIS A 84 12.10 20.29 18.27
CA HIS A 84 12.36 21.52 19.01
C HIS A 84 12.31 22.72 18.07
N ALA A 85 11.15 23.37 17.99
CA ALA A 85 10.99 24.59 17.23
C ALA A 85 11.41 25.79 18.09
N VAL A 86 12.43 26.52 17.66
CA VAL A 86 12.96 27.69 18.39
C VAL A 86 12.99 28.91 17.50
N MET A 87 12.63 30.06 18.07
CA MET A 87 12.99 31.34 17.48
C MET A 87 14.47 31.60 17.77
N TYR A 88 15.30 31.52 16.74
CA TYR A 88 16.73 31.74 16.87
C TYR A 88 17.04 33.19 17.28
N ASP A 89 17.76 33.32 18.38
CA ASP A 89 18.26 34.59 18.93
C ASP A 89 19.71 34.37 19.36
N GLU A 90 20.62 35.16 18.80
CA GLU A 90 22.05 35.10 19.09
C GLU A 90 22.39 35.27 20.58
N ARG A 91 21.45 35.81 21.37
CA ARG A 91 21.62 35.98 22.83
C ARG A 91 21.38 34.70 23.63
N GLN A 92 20.59 33.75 23.12
CA GLN A 92 20.09 32.64 23.95
C GLN A 92 19.88 31.31 23.21
N SER A 93 19.60 31.31 21.91
CA SER A 93 19.13 30.12 21.19
C SER A 93 19.81 29.94 19.82
N ALA A 94 21.10 30.30 19.69
CA ALA A 94 21.85 30.21 18.43
C ALA A 94 22.98 29.15 18.49
N PRO A 95 22.81 27.95 17.89
CA PRO A 95 23.79 26.86 17.98
C PRO A 95 25.22 27.20 17.56
N HIS A 96 25.37 28.12 16.61
CA HIS A 96 26.65 28.58 16.08
C HIS A 96 27.36 29.61 16.98
N VAL A 97 26.74 30.01 18.09
CA VAL A 97 27.26 30.97 19.08
C VAL A 97 27.54 30.24 20.39
N ARG A 98 28.82 30.01 20.72
CA ARG A 98 29.23 29.20 21.89
C ARG A 98 28.68 29.71 23.23
N SER A 99 28.49 31.02 23.39
CA SER A 99 27.94 31.58 24.63
C SER A 99 26.48 31.20 24.90
N THR A 100 25.73 30.71 23.91
CA THR A 100 24.35 30.25 24.12
C THR A 100 24.27 28.76 24.43
N HIS A 101 25.37 28.00 24.31
CA HIS A 101 25.33 26.54 24.41
C HIS A 101 24.79 26.04 25.75
N ASP A 102 25.19 26.66 26.85
CA ASP A 102 24.73 26.25 28.19
C ASP A 102 23.21 26.43 28.33
N HIS A 103 22.67 27.51 27.76
CA HIS A 103 21.23 27.73 27.74
C HIS A 103 20.50 26.64 26.94
N ILE A 104 20.99 26.32 25.73
CA ILE A 104 20.40 25.30 24.87
C ILE A 104 20.46 23.92 25.52
N VAL A 105 21.60 23.54 26.11
CA VAL A 105 21.76 22.25 26.81
C VAL A 105 20.79 22.15 27.99
N ASN A 106 20.70 23.20 28.82
CA ASN A 106 19.79 23.23 29.97
C ASN A 106 18.31 23.14 29.53
N TYR A 107 17.95 23.80 28.43
CA TYR A 107 16.60 23.73 27.89
C TYR A 107 16.28 22.36 27.30
N ALA A 108 17.20 21.76 26.55
CA ALA A 108 17.06 20.40 26.05
C ALA A 108 16.87 19.39 27.20
N GLU A 109 17.64 19.53 28.30
CA GLU A 109 17.47 18.67 29.48
C GLU A 109 16.09 18.86 30.13
N TYR A 110 15.59 20.11 30.19
CA TYR A 110 14.24 20.39 30.65
C TYR A 110 13.18 19.67 29.79
N ILE A 111 13.31 19.68 28.46
CA ILE A 111 12.42 18.96 27.54
C ILE A 111 12.49 17.46 27.82
N MET A 112 13.69 16.87 27.93
CA MET A 112 13.86 15.44 28.19
C MET A 112 13.21 15.01 29.51
N ARG A 113 13.32 15.82 30.56
CA ARG A 113 12.63 15.59 31.83
C ARG A 113 11.12 15.74 31.69
N SER A 114 10.68 16.69 30.87
CA SER A 114 9.26 17.01 30.69
C SER A 114 8.53 16.06 29.75
N SER A 115 9.23 15.32 28.88
CA SER A 115 8.63 14.38 27.93
C SER A 115 8.47 12.95 28.45
N GLN A 116 9.00 12.66 29.64
CA GLN A 116 8.89 11.34 30.27
C GLN A 116 7.42 10.90 30.35
N GLY A 117 7.17 9.62 30.04
CA GLY A 117 5.83 9.04 29.95
C GLY A 117 5.28 8.91 28.53
N LEU A 118 5.74 9.73 27.56
CA LEU A 118 5.29 9.64 26.16
C LEU A 118 5.95 8.54 25.34
N GLY A 119 7.11 8.03 25.78
CA GLY A 119 7.87 7.01 25.05
C GLY A 119 8.74 7.54 23.90
N VAL A 120 9.10 8.83 23.93
CA VAL A 120 9.95 9.52 22.94
C VAL A 120 11.27 8.76 22.73
N GLU A 121 11.64 8.56 21.48
CA GLU A 121 12.92 7.95 21.06
C GLU A 121 13.84 8.97 20.39
N ASN A 122 13.30 10.02 19.75
CA ASN A 122 14.06 11.02 19.03
C ASN A 122 13.76 12.45 19.51
N PHE A 123 14.82 13.22 19.73
CA PHE A 123 14.78 14.66 19.91
C PHE A 123 15.34 15.32 18.65
N ILE A 124 14.44 15.89 17.85
CA ILE A 124 14.75 16.46 16.54
C ILE A 124 15.05 17.94 16.70
N VAL A 125 16.17 18.38 16.13
CA VAL A 125 16.67 19.76 16.23
C VAL A 125 17.24 20.21 14.90
N MET A 126 17.10 21.50 14.58
CA MET A 126 17.88 22.08 13.49
C MET A 126 19.27 22.49 13.98
N PRO A 127 20.37 22.03 13.34
CA PRO A 127 21.70 22.06 13.95
C PRO A 127 22.39 23.42 13.91
N ALA A 128 21.90 24.37 13.11
CA ALA A 128 22.35 25.74 13.09
C ALA A 128 21.15 26.69 13.16
N GLY A 129 21.42 27.99 13.28
CA GLY A 129 20.36 28.99 13.08
C GLY A 129 20.01 29.14 11.60
N LEU A 130 19.08 30.05 11.32
CA LEU A 130 18.72 30.43 9.96
C LEU A 130 19.95 30.92 9.20
N TYR A 131 20.06 30.59 7.91
CA TYR A 131 21.20 30.95 7.08
C TYR A 131 21.47 32.46 7.12
N TYR A 132 20.42 33.27 7.12
CA TYR A 132 20.51 34.73 7.24
C TYR A 132 21.31 35.18 8.48
N ASP A 133 21.12 34.53 9.63
CA ASP A 133 21.81 34.88 10.88
C ASP A 133 23.22 34.24 10.92
N VAL A 134 23.44 33.14 10.20
CA VAL A 134 24.71 32.40 10.20
C VAL A 134 25.68 32.90 9.12
N GLU A 135 25.25 33.54 8.03
CA GLU A 135 26.12 33.97 6.93
C GLU A 135 27.21 34.98 7.37
N PRO A 136 28.48 34.84 6.96
CA PRO A 136 29.04 33.70 6.24
C PRO A 136 29.16 32.46 7.13
N VAL A 137 28.83 31.29 6.56
CA VAL A 137 28.92 29.99 7.22
C VAL A 137 30.38 29.55 7.23
N THR A 138 31.10 29.83 8.33
CA THR A 138 32.50 29.48 8.49
C THR A 138 32.69 28.11 9.15
N ASP A 139 33.87 27.51 8.98
CA ASP A 139 34.23 26.26 9.66
C ASP A 139 34.13 26.39 11.19
N ASP A 140 34.45 27.56 11.78
CA ASP A 140 34.32 27.78 13.23
C ASP A 140 32.85 27.74 13.69
N LYS A 141 31.92 28.32 12.91
CA LYS A 141 30.47 28.25 13.20
C LYS A 141 29.95 26.81 13.13
N ILE A 142 30.39 26.03 12.14
CA ILE A 142 30.01 24.61 12.02
C ILE A 142 30.60 23.79 13.19
N ARG A 143 31.84 24.07 13.62
CA ARG A 143 32.43 23.43 14.82
C ARG A 143 31.67 23.78 16.08
N ALA A 144 31.27 25.05 16.26
CA ALA A 144 30.45 25.46 17.40
C ALA A 144 29.12 24.68 17.45
N CYS A 145 28.44 24.52 16.31
CA CYS A 145 27.25 23.66 16.22
C CYS A 145 27.58 22.21 16.62
N ALA A 146 28.66 21.62 16.11
CA ALA A 146 29.03 20.24 16.42
C ALA A 146 29.35 20.03 17.90
N GLU A 147 30.09 20.96 18.53
CA GLU A 147 30.39 20.97 19.96
C GLU A 147 29.11 20.98 20.80
N LEU A 148 28.14 21.83 20.46
CA LEU A 148 26.85 21.88 21.14
C LEU A 148 26.11 20.55 21.05
N TRP A 149 25.92 20.04 19.84
CA TRP A 149 25.07 18.86 19.66
C TRP A 149 25.72 17.58 20.19
N ASN A 150 27.05 17.52 20.28
CA ASN A 150 27.75 16.47 21.04
C ASN A 150 27.37 16.53 22.53
N ARG A 151 27.38 17.73 23.14
CA ARG A 151 26.99 17.92 24.55
C ARG A 151 25.52 17.58 24.79
N VAL A 152 24.63 18.02 23.88
CA VAL A 152 23.20 17.70 23.97
C VAL A 152 22.97 16.20 23.78
N GLY A 153 23.57 15.57 22.77
CA GLY A 153 23.40 14.13 22.51
C GLY A 153 23.92 13.23 23.63
N GLU A 154 25.05 13.58 24.24
CA GLU A 154 25.55 12.89 25.44
C GLU A 154 24.57 13.04 26.62
N MET A 155 23.92 14.20 26.75
CA MET A 155 22.89 14.44 27.75
C MET A 155 21.61 13.64 27.46
N THR A 156 21.06 13.69 26.24
CA THR A 156 19.78 13.03 25.91
C THR A 156 19.87 11.51 26.00
N GLN A 157 21.05 10.93 25.76
CA GLN A 157 21.28 9.49 25.95
C GLN A 157 20.95 9.00 27.37
N LYS A 158 21.13 9.85 28.40
CA LYS A 158 20.77 9.51 29.80
C LYS A 158 19.27 9.26 29.97
N TYR A 159 18.45 9.73 29.03
CA TYR A 159 17.01 9.56 28.97
C TYR A 159 16.58 8.50 27.93
N GLY A 160 17.54 7.83 27.26
CA GLY A 160 17.25 6.89 26.18
C GLY A 160 16.80 7.55 24.87
N VAL A 161 17.03 8.85 24.69
CA VAL A 161 16.59 9.63 23.53
C VAL A 161 17.77 10.00 22.63
N LYS A 162 17.64 9.76 21.33
CA LYS A 162 18.62 10.14 20.32
C LYS A 162 18.46 11.62 19.96
N THR A 163 19.57 12.37 19.92
CA THR A 163 19.56 13.73 19.34
C THR A 163 19.74 13.61 17.84
N CYS A 164 18.71 13.98 17.08
CA CYS A 164 18.64 13.84 15.64
C CYS A 164 18.62 15.21 14.96
N CYS A 165 19.62 15.49 14.13
CA CYS A 165 19.71 16.75 13.41
C CYS A 165 18.92 16.70 12.11
N HIS A 166 17.95 17.60 11.99
CA HIS A 166 17.13 17.85 10.81
C HIS A 166 17.60 19.13 10.13
N HIS A 167 17.82 19.10 8.82
CA HIS A 167 18.39 20.22 8.08
C HIS A 167 17.34 20.82 7.15
N GLU A 168 16.71 21.91 7.58
CA GLU A 168 15.86 22.73 6.73
C GLU A 168 16.68 23.41 5.62
N PHE A 169 16.07 23.70 4.46
CA PHE A 169 16.78 24.24 3.29
C PHE A 169 17.38 25.63 3.54
N PHE A 170 16.86 26.33 4.55
CA PHE A 170 17.31 27.62 5.07
C PHE A 170 18.12 27.53 6.36
N CYS A 171 18.51 26.33 6.80
CA CYS A 171 19.51 26.14 7.85
C CYS A 171 20.86 26.74 7.41
N GLY A 172 21.63 27.29 8.35
CA GLY A 172 23.00 27.72 8.09
C GLY A 172 23.91 26.58 7.57
N ILE A 173 23.63 25.33 7.95
CA ILE A 173 24.33 24.14 7.46
C ILE A 173 23.41 23.46 6.43
N ARG A 174 23.60 23.76 5.13
CA ARG A 174 22.69 23.27 4.06
C ARG A 174 23.36 22.52 2.92
N THR A 175 24.58 22.89 2.53
CA THR A 175 25.23 22.28 1.36
C THR A 175 25.80 20.91 1.71
N ALA A 176 25.94 20.02 0.72
CA ALA A 176 26.51 18.68 0.91
C ALA A 176 27.89 18.70 1.60
N GLU A 177 28.73 19.70 1.31
CA GLU A 177 30.04 19.87 1.98
C GLU A 177 29.88 20.23 3.46
N GLN A 178 29.00 21.19 3.77
CA GLN A 178 28.75 21.63 5.15
C GLN A 178 28.11 20.52 5.99
N LEU A 179 27.14 19.80 5.43
CA LEU A 179 26.52 18.61 6.03
C LEU A 179 27.58 17.58 6.40
N ARG A 180 28.45 17.22 5.44
CA ARG A 180 29.55 16.28 5.71
C ARG A 180 30.50 16.77 6.81
N LYS A 181 30.95 18.02 6.76
CA LYS A 181 31.84 18.60 7.79
C LYS A 181 31.19 18.54 9.18
N PHE A 182 29.91 18.90 9.28
CA PHE A 182 29.17 18.83 10.53
C PHE A 182 29.13 17.41 11.10
N TYR A 183 28.83 16.41 10.27
CA TYR A 183 28.82 15.02 10.72
C TYR A 183 30.23 14.47 10.99
N GLU A 184 31.26 14.93 10.29
CA GLU A 184 32.66 14.58 10.59
C GLU A 184 33.13 15.12 11.96
N TRP A 185 32.59 16.26 12.41
CA TRP A 185 32.98 16.88 13.68
C TRP A 185 32.05 16.56 14.85
N THR A 186 30.95 15.84 14.60
CA THR A 186 30.09 15.31 15.66
C THR A 186 30.42 13.85 15.97
N ASP A 187 30.26 13.47 17.23
CA ASP A 187 30.47 12.10 17.68
C ASP A 187 29.29 11.23 17.20
N PRO A 188 29.56 10.15 16.43
CA PRO A 188 28.52 9.28 15.89
C PRO A 188 27.74 8.51 16.94
N ARG A 189 28.22 8.47 18.19
CA ARG A 189 27.47 7.89 19.31
C ARG A 189 26.32 8.79 19.73
N TYR A 190 26.49 10.11 19.66
CA TYR A 190 25.60 11.08 20.30
C TYR A 190 24.68 11.81 19.32
N VAL A 191 25.15 12.07 18.11
CA VAL A 191 24.42 12.88 17.13
C VAL A 191 24.03 12.02 15.94
N PHE A 192 22.75 12.06 15.58
CA PHE A 192 22.17 11.28 14.49
C PHE A 192 21.69 12.21 13.38
N PHE A 193 21.60 11.70 12.17
CA PHE A 193 21.02 12.37 11.01
C PHE A 193 19.52 12.06 10.93
N TYR A 194 18.68 13.08 10.79
CA TYR A 194 17.27 12.92 10.46
C TYR A 194 17.06 13.38 9.02
N CYS A 195 16.75 12.43 8.14
CA CYS A 195 16.71 12.68 6.71
C CYS A 195 15.36 13.27 6.31
N ASP A 196 15.36 14.54 5.89
CA ASP A 196 14.19 15.19 5.32
C ASP A 196 14.32 15.24 3.80
N THR A 197 13.49 14.50 3.06
CA THR A 197 13.71 14.34 1.62
C THR A 197 13.54 15.63 0.84
N ALA A 198 12.50 16.43 1.09
CA ALA A 198 12.25 17.64 0.33
C ALA A 198 13.23 18.76 0.69
N GLN A 199 13.52 18.97 1.98
CA GLN A 199 14.40 20.05 2.43
C GLN A 199 15.79 19.95 1.76
N HIS A 200 16.30 18.73 1.60
CA HIS A 200 17.58 18.48 0.95
C HIS A 200 17.51 18.73 -0.56
N VAL A 201 16.46 18.27 -1.24
CA VAL A 201 16.26 18.54 -2.68
C VAL A 201 16.14 20.05 -2.94
N ILE A 202 15.38 20.79 -2.12
CA ILE A 202 15.27 22.25 -2.21
C ILE A 202 16.64 22.89 -2.09
N ALA A 203 17.50 22.37 -1.20
CA ALA A 203 18.88 22.84 -1.03
C ALA A 203 19.84 22.44 -2.16
N GLY A 204 19.39 21.65 -3.14
CA GLY A 204 20.21 21.11 -4.23
C GLY A 204 21.07 19.92 -3.82
N VAL A 205 20.67 19.20 -2.77
CA VAL A 205 21.35 18.01 -2.24
C VAL A 205 20.49 16.78 -2.51
N ASP A 206 21.07 15.75 -3.11
CA ASP A 206 20.38 14.46 -3.31
C ASP A 206 20.21 13.74 -1.95
N PRO A 207 18.97 13.52 -1.48
CA PRO A 207 18.72 12.88 -0.20
C PRO A 207 19.10 11.40 -0.20
N VAL A 208 19.04 10.70 -1.33
CA VAL A 208 19.38 9.26 -1.43
C VAL A 208 20.90 9.08 -1.28
N ASP A 209 21.69 9.87 -2.01
CA ASP A 209 23.15 9.87 -1.87
C ASP A 209 23.59 10.28 -0.45
N LEU A 210 22.94 11.29 0.13
CA LEU A 210 23.23 11.71 1.50
C LEU A 210 22.91 10.60 2.52
N TYR A 211 21.74 9.96 2.39
CA TYR A 211 21.38 8.83 3.23
C TYR A 211 22.40 7.68 3.09
N LEU A 212 22.80 7.31 1.88
CA LEU A 212 23.81 6.26 1.67
C LEU A 212 25.16 6.56 2.34
N LYS A 213 25.53 7.84 2.45
CA LYS A 213 26.76 8.28 3.13
C LYS A 213 26.62 8.34 4.64
N LEU A 214 25.41 8.51 5.15
CA LEU A 214 25.11 8.68 6.58
C LEU A 214 24.24 7.55 7.16
N ALA A 215 24.11 6.43 6.45
CA ALA A 215 23.17 5.36 6.78
C ALA A 215 23.35 4.83 8.22
N ASP A 216 24.60 4.64 8.65
CA ASP A 216 24.94 4.16 10.00
C ASP A 216 24.57 5.14 11.12
N ARG A 217 24.25 6.40 10.77
CA ARG A 217 23.86 7.47 11.68
C ARG A 217 22.43 7.95 11.47
N CYS A 218 21.67 7.33 10.57
CA CYS A 218 20.30 7.75 10.29
C CYS A 218 19.39 7.36 11.46
N GLY A 219 18.82 8.36 12.14
CA GLY A 219 17.91 8.20 13.27
C GLY A 219 16.43 8.09 12.87
N GLY A 220 16.09 8.58 11.68
CA GLY A 220 14.71 8.61 11.17
C GLY A 220 14.60 9.48 9.92
N PHE A 221 13.36 9.66 9.48
CA PHE A 221 13.03 10.36 8.23
C PHE A 221 11.84 11.29 8.42
N HIS A 222 11.84 12.39 7.68
CA HIS A 222 10.65 13.16 7.33
C HIS A 222 10.47 13.09 5.83
N MET A 223 9.53 12.24 5.41
CA MET A 223 9.22 11.99 4.02
C MET A 223 8.18 12.99 3.52
N LYS A 224 8.62 13.79 2.55
CA LYS A 224 7.81 14.75 1.80
C LYS A 224 8.49 15.07 0.48
N ASP A 225 7.72 15.51 -0.50
CA ASP A 225 8.21 15.81 -1.83
C ASP A 225 8.33 17.32 -2.05
N THR A 226 8.96 17.71 -3.15
CA THR A 226 9.00 19.08 -3.64
C THR A 226 8.99 19.09 -5.16
N LEU A 227 8.45 20.18 -5.72
CA LEU A 227 8.52 20.48 -7.15
C LEU A 227 9.64 21.47 -7.47
N HIS A 228 10.46 21.85 -6.47
CA HIS A 228 11.34 23.00 -6.56
C HIS A 228 12.74 22.73 -6.01
N VAL A 229 13.72 23.36 -6.64
CA VAL A 229 15.08 23.54 -6.13
C VAL A 229 15.29 25.03 -5.97
N ASP A 230 15.81 25.48 -4.83
CA ASP A 230 16.12 26.90 -4.61
C ASP A 230 17.38 27.30 -5.36
N LEU A 231 17.18 27.92 -6.52
CA LEU A 231 18.23 28.44 -7.40
C LEU A 231 18.44 29.95 -7.26
N THR A 232 17.57 30.63 -6.51
CA THR A 232 17.53 32.11 -6.43
C THR A 232 18.02 32.64 -5.08
N GLY A 233 18.23 31.77 -4.10
CA GLY A 233 18.73 32.12 -2.77
C GLY A 233 17.61 32.57 -1.82
N ASP A 234 16.40 32.06 -2.00
CA ASP A 234 15.25 32.34 -1.13
C ASP A 234 15.46 31.83 0.30
N TYR A 235 16.34 30.85 0.49
CA TYR A 235 16.83 30.40 1.80
C TYR A 235 17.43 31.50 2.68
N ARG A 236 17.75 32.68 2.13
CA ARG A 236 18.25 33.85 2.89
C ARG A 236 17.14 34.73 3.48
N ARG A 237 15.86 34.45 3.21
CA ARG A 237 14.77 35.34 3.63
C ARG A 237 14.44 35.17 5.11
N LYS A 238 13.87 36.24 5.70
CA LYS A 238 13.48 36.36 7.11
C LYS A 238 12.06 36.98 7.17
N PRO A 239 11.21 36.66 8.17
CA PRO A 239 11.42 35.75 9.31
C PRO A 239 11.50 34.27 8.97
N ASP A 240 10.90 33.85 7.85
CA ASP A 240 10.74 32.44 7.47
C ASP A 240 10.87 32.32 5.94
N ALA A 241 11.85 31.55 5.47
CA ALA A 241 12.10 31.38 4.04
C ALA A 241 10.99 30.57 3.34
N GLU A 242 10.26 29.73 4.07
CA GLU A 242 9.17 28.92 3.51
C GLU A 242 7.98 29.80 3.09
N VAL A 243 7.75 30.88 3.82
CA VAL A 243 6.60 31.78 3.62
C VAL A 243 6.98 33.04 2.84
N MET A 244 8.21 33.53 3.02
CA MET A 244 8.65 34.80 2.45
C MET A 244 9.30 34.66 1.07
N ALA A 245 9.41 33.45 0.53
CA ALA A 245 9.93 33.17 -0.80
C ALA A 245 9.05 33.82 -1.89
N PRO A 246 9.54 34.81 -2.65
CA PRO A 246 8.76 35.41 -3.74
C PRO A 246 8.60 34.49 -4.95
N THR A 247 9.45 33.47 -5.09
CA THR A 247 9.45 32.61 -6.28
C THR A 247 8.59 31.38 -6.15
N THR A 248 8.34 30.93 -4.92
CA THR A 248 7.76 29.61 -4.67
C THR A 248 6.61 29.74 -3.67
N PRO A 249 5.36 29.58 -4.12
CA PRO A 249 4.20 29.72 -3.25
C PRO A 249 4.06 28.53 -2.28
N ARG A 250 4.50 27.33 -2.67
CA ARG A 250 4.43 26.11 -1.86
C ARG A 250 5.65 25.23 -2.12
N TRP A 251 6.51 25.10 -1.12
CA TRP A 251 7.74 24.31 -1.21
C TRP A 251 7.51 22.81 -1.06
N PHE A 252 6.60 22.40 -0.19
CA PHE A 252 6.42 21.01 0.23
C PHE A 252 5.14 20.41 -0.32
N HIS A 253 5.26 19.18 -0.81
CA HIS A 253 4.19 18.43 -1.45
C HIS A 253 4.13 17.01 -0.89
N GLU A 254 3.01 16.36 -1.17
CA GLU A 254 2.73 14.98 -0.82
C GLU A 254 3.73 14.03 -1.49
N MET A 255 4.03 12.90 -0.85
CA MET A 255 4.95 11.91 -1.41
C MET A 255 4.42 11.39 -2.75
N GLY A 256 5.25 11.43 -3.80
CA GLY A 256 4.90 10.87 -5.10
C GLY A 256 3.92 11.73 -5.90
N VAL A 257 3.80 13.02 -5.57
CA VAL A 257 3.03 13.98 -6.38
C VAL A 257 3.53 13.97 -7.83
N PRO A 258 2.66 14.11 -8.85
CA PRO A 258 3.11 14.19 -10.24
C PRO A 258 4.14 15.30 -10.45
N GLY A 259 5.31 14.95 -10.97
CA GLY A 259 6.43 15.88 -11.17
C GLY A 259 7.29 16.13 -9.93
N GLY A 260 7.04 15.41 -8.83
CA GLY A 260 7.90 15.37 -7.65
C GLY A 260 9.35 15.09 -7.97
N LEU A 261 10.25 15.75 -7.25
CA LEU A 261 11.70 15.68 -7.50
C LEU A 261 12.40 14.66 -6.60
N VAL A 262 11.74 14.15 -5.56
CA VAL A 262 12.31 13.12 -4.68
C VAL A 262 12.14 11.73 -5.31
N ASP A 263 13.25 10.99 -5.47
CA ASP A 263 13.22 9.59 -5.89
C ASP A 263 12.92 8.66 -4.69
N PHE A 264 11.65 8.59 -4.31
CA PHE A 264 11.20 7.70 -3.24
C PHE A 264 11.51 6.21 -3.51
N PRO A 265 11.32 5.66 -4.73
CA PRO A 265 11.73 4.29 -5.04
C PRO A 265 13.21 4.02 -4.73
N ALA A 266 14.13 4.92 -5.13
CA ALA A 266 15.55 4.77 -4.83
C ALA A 266 15.84 4.94 -3.33
N MET A 267 15.17 5.85 -2.64
CA MET A 267 15.28 6.00 -1.18
C MET A 267 14.87 4.72 -0.44
N MET A 268 13.72 4.14 -0.80
CA MET A 268 13.22 2.90 -0.19
C MET A 268 14.15 1.72 -0.49
N ALA A 269 14.68 1.63 -1.72
CA ALA A 269 15.69 0.64 -2.06
C ALA A 269 16.97 0.82 -1.25
N ALA A 270 17.46 2.05 -1.08
CA ALA A 270 18.64 2.35 -0.29
C ALA A 270 18.46 1.94 1.19
N MET A 271 17.30 2.23 1.79
CA MET A 271 16.99 1.79 3.16
C MET A 271 17.07 0.28 3.30
N LYS A 272 16.48 -0.44 2.35
CA LYS A 272 16.47 -1.89 2.32
C LYS A 272 17.88 -2.45 2.17
N ASP A 273 18.66 -1.94 1.22
CA ASP A 273 20.03 -2.38 0.96
C ASP A 273 20.96 -2.15 2.14
N ARG A 274 20.69 -1.11 2.94
CA ARG A 274 21.41 -0.83 4.19
C ARG A 274 20.81 -1.51 5.41
N GLY A 275 19.72 -2.27 5.24
CA GLY A 275 19.06 -2.99 6.32
C GLY A 275 18.50 -2.06 7.40
N TYR A 276 17.97 -0.89 7.03
CA TYR A 276 17.42 0.06 8.00
C TYR A 276 16.25 -0.53 8.78
N GLU A 277 16.40 -0.56 10.11
CA GLU A 277 15.41 -1.04 11.06
C GLU A 277 15.01 0.12 11.97
N GLY A 278 14.09 0.95 11.48
CA GLY A 278 13.66 2.13 12.22
C GLY A 278 12.34 2.69 11.73
N TRP A 279 12.04 3.89 12.23
CA TRP A 279 10.83 4.61 11.89
C TRP A 279 11.04 5.47 10.64
N VAL A 280 10.02 5.52 9.81
CA VAL A 280 9.89 6.43 8.67
C VAL A 280 8.75 7.38 8.99
N GLY A 281 9.09 8.63 9.30
CA GLY A 281 8.13 9.70 9.52
C GLY A 281 7.66 10.28 8.20
N VAL A 282 6.36 10.51 8.06
CA VAL A 282 5.78 11.28 6.95
C VAL A 282 5.39 12.64 7.49
N GLU A 283 5.78 13.71 6.81
CA GLU A 283 5.55 15.09 7.27
C GLU A 283 4.89 15.91 6.17
N HIS A 284 3.96 16.78 6.52
CA HIS A 284 3.35 17.70 5.55
C HIS A 284 3.39 19.12 6.09
N ASP A 285 4.40 19.88 5.72
CA ASP A 285 4.48 21.31 6.02
C ASP A 285 3.58 22.12 5.11
N LYS A 286 2.80 23.03 5.69
CA LYS A 286 2.00 24.01 4.96
C LYS A 286 1.07 23.40 3.90
N ALA A 287 0.53 22.22 4.17
CA ALA A 287 -0.39 21.51 3.29
C ALA A 287 -1.66 22.30 2.95
N ASP A 288 -2.00 23.28 3.79
CA ASP A 288 -3.11 24.22 3.63
C ASP A 288 -2.87 25.30 2.55
N VAL A 289 -1.63 25.49 2.12
CA VAL A 289 -1.30 26.49 1.09
C VAL A 289 -1.79 26.04 -0.29
N GLY A 290 -2.43 26.96 -1.01
CA GLY A 290 -2.97 26.70 -2.34
C GLY A 290 -4.31 25.94 -2.35
N GLY A 291 -5.01 25.87 -1.21
CA GLY A 291 -6.33 25.23 -1.09
C GLY A 291 -6.30 23.76 -0.69
N GLY A 292 -5.13 23.22 -0.36
CA GLY A 292 -5.00 21.87 0.20
C GLY A 292 -5.41 21.79 1.68
N ASN A 293 -5.29 20.61 2.26
CA ASN A 293 -5.46 20.40 3.70
C ASN A 293 -4.63 19.21 4.17
N TYR A 294 -4.30 19.19 5.46
CA TYR A 294 -3.44 18.16 6.03
C TYR A 294 -4.05 16.73 5.97
N PRO A 295 -5.32 16.48 6.34
CA PRO A 295 -5.90 15.13 6.27
C PRO A 295 -5.84 14.50 4.87
N GLU A 296 -6.17 15.26 3.84
CA GLU A 296 -6.10 14.82 2.44
C GLU A 296 -4.65 14.53 2.04
N SER A 297 -3.73 15.43 2.38
CA SER A 297 -2.30 15.28 2.10
C SER A 297 -1.72 14.01 2.74
N THR A 298 -2.11 13.75 3.99
CA THR A 298 -1.74 12.53 4.73
C THR A 298 -2.32 11.29 4.06
N ALA A 299 -3.57 11.33 3.61
CA ALA A 299 -4.20 10.20 2.91
C ALA A 299 -3.55 9.92 1.54
N LEU A 300 -3.17 10.97 0.81
CA LEU A 300 -2.44 10.87 -0.46
C LEU A 300 -1.05 10.25 -0.24
N SER A 301 -0.28 10.74 0.72
CA SER A 301 1.06 10.19 0.98
C SER A 301 1.02 8.76 1.53
N ALA A 302 -0.03 8.41 2.28
CA ALA A 302 -0.29 7.03 2.70
C ALA A 302 -0.58 6.08 1.53
N CYS A 303 -0.86 6.57 0.31
CA CYS A 303 -0.99 5.69 -0.86
C CYS A 303 0.34 5.00 -1.22
N MET A 304 1.48 5.64 -0.93
CA MET A 304 2.81 5.04 -1.08
C MET A 304 3.10 3.97 -0.01
N HIS A 305 2.25 3.91 1.02
CA HIS A 305 2.19 2.84 2.02
C HIS A 305 1.17 1.75 1.67
N LYS A 306 0.29 1.93 0.65
CA LYS A 306 -0.74 0.93 0.29
C LYS A 306 -0.08 -0.33 -0.25
N GLN A 307 -0.10 -1.35 0.59
CA GLN A 307 0.38 -2.68 0.25
C GLN A 307 -0.60 -3.35 -0.70
N ILE A 308 -0.04 -4.11 -1.64
CA ILE A 308 -0.77 -5.12 -2.41
C ILE A 308 -1.58 -5.98 -1.43
N LYS A 309 -2.88 -6.13 -1.71
CA LYS A 309 -3.78 -6.91 -0.87
C LYS A 309 -3.74 -8.37 -1.31
N TRP A 310 -3.79 -9.29 -0.37
CA TRP A 310 -3.68 -10.73 -0.66
C TRP A 310 -4.91 -11.48 -0.19
N GLY A 311 -5.42 -12.37 -1.04
CA GLY A 311 -6.46 -13.30 -0.69
C GLY A 311 -6.22 -14.67 -1.32
N TYR A 312 -7.17 -15.57 -1.14
CA TYR A 312 -7.10 -16.92 -1.70
C TYR A 312 -8.45 -17.30 -2.31
N ALA A 313 -8.46 -17.91 -3.50
CA ALA A 313 -9.70 -18.39 -4.09
C ALA A 313 -10.22 -19.61 -3.32
N LEU A 314 -11.52 -19.85 -3.26
CA LEU A 314 -12.04 -21.06 -2.58
C LEU A 314 -12.38 -22.21 -3.52
N ASN A 315 -12.34 -21.98 -4.83
CA ASN A 315 -12.60 -22.98 -5.86
C ASN A 315 -11.77 -24.27 -5.66
N GLN A 316 -10.51 -24.20 -5.21
CA GLN A 316 -9.71 -25.42 -5.03
C GLN A 316 -10.24 -26.38 -3.96
N TRP A 317 -11.05 -25.91 -3.00
CA TRP A 317 -11.67 -26.76 -1.99
C TRP A 317 -12.82 -27.59 -2.55
N LYS A 318 -13.32 -27.24 -3.74
CA LYS A 318 -14.42 -27.90 -4.45
C LYS A 318 -13.91 -29.02 -5.39
N ALA A 319 -13.30 -30.05 -4.81
CA ALA A 319 -12.73 -31.18 -5.56
C ALA A 319 -13.77 -32.27 -5.97
N GLY A 320 -15.06 -32.07 -5.70
CA GLY A 320 -16.12 -32.99 -6.11
C GLY A 320 -17.51 -32.57 -5.62
N PHE A 321 -18.54 -33.37 -5.98
CA PHE A 321 -19.94 -33.09 -5.65
C PHE A 321 -20.27 -33.05 -4.16
N THR A 322 -19.43 -33.67 -3.31
CA THR A 322 -19.63 -33.71 -1.86
C THR A 322 -18.78 -32.70 -1.10
N SER A 323 -17.85 -32.01 -1.77
CA SER A 323 -17.01 -31.00 -1.13
C SER A 323 -17.87 -29.82 -0.66
N PHE A 324 -17.67 -29.39 0.59
CA PHE A 324 -18.48 -28.38 1.28
C PHE A 324 -19.92 -28.78 1.58
N ALA A 325 -20.34 -30.01 1.32
CA ALA A 325 -21.71 -30.45 1.67
C ALA A 325 -22.01 -30.36 3.19
N ARG A 326 -20.98 -30.17 4.03
CA ARG A 326 -21.10 -29.99 5.48
C ARG A 326 -20.48 -28.67 5.94
N LEU A 327 -21.11 -28.04 6.92
CA LEU A 327 -20.64 -26.77 7.51
C LEU A 327 -19.22 -26.88 8.10
N GLU A 328 -18.85 -28.03 8.66
CA GLU A 328 -17.52 -28.24 9.26
C GLU A 328 -16.41 -28.25 8.20
N GLU A 329 -16.72 -28.62 6.95
CA GLU A 329 -15.76 -28.57 5.84
C GLU A 329 -15.53 -27.13 5.39
N ILE A 330 -16.60 -26.32 5.36
CA ILE A 330 -16.57 -24.90 5.06
C ILE A 330 -15.72 -24.17 6.13
N GLU A 331 -16.05 -24.39 7.40
CA GLU A 331 -15.30 -23.85 8.53
C GLU A 331 -13.82 -24.25 8.47
N ARG A 332 -13.51 -25.51 8.13
CA ARG A 332 -12.13 -25.97 7.99
C ARG A 332 -11.40 -25.25 6.88
N ALA A 333 -11.99 -25.10 5.69
CA ALA A 333 -11.33 -24.42 4.57
C ALA A 333 -10.99 -22.97 4.90
N PHE A 334 -11.92 -22.24 5.52
CA PHE A 334 -11.68 -20.86 5.94
C PHE A 334 -10.61 -20.75 7.03
N LYS A 335 -10.67 -21.60 8.06
CA LYS A 335 -9.64 -21.62 9.12
C LYS A 335 -8.26 -21.98 8.59
N VAL A 336 -8.17 -22.91 7.63
CA VAL A 336 -6.89 -23.25 6.98
C VAL A 336 -6.37 -22.07 6.15
N THR A 337 -7.26 -21.38 5.42
CA THR A 337 -6.93 -20.18 4.65
C THR A 337 -6.37 -19.08 5.55
N ALA A 338 -7.07 -18.76 6.65
CA ALA A 338 -6.61 -17.82 7.66
C ALA A 338 -5.28 -18.25 8.31
N ALA A 339 -5.13 -19.52 8.67
CA ALA A 339 -3.89 -20.05 9.24
C ALA A 339 -2.69 -19.97 8.27
N CYS A 340 -2.94 -19.96 6.96
CA CYS A 340 -1.94 -19.74 5.92
C CYS A 340 -1.64 -18.26 5.67
N GLY A 341 -2.18 -17.34 6.48
CA GLY A 341 -1.90 -15.90 6.38
C GLY A 341 -2.69 -15.18 5.30
N PHE A 342 -3.80 -15.77 4.82
CA PHE A 342 -4.75 -15.11 3.93
C PHE A 342 -6.05 -14.85 4.70
N ASP A 343 -6.36 -13.57 4.93
CA ASP A 343 -7.56 -13.13 5.66
C ASP A 343 -8.65 -12.61 4.71
N ALA A 344 -8.46 -12.74 3.40
CA ALA A 344 -9.43 -12.44 2.38
C ALA A 344 -9.61 -13.61 1.40
N VAL A 345 -10.79 -13.69 0.79
CA VAL A 345 -11.13 -14.77 -0.13
C VAL A 345 -11.80 -14.29 -1.41
N GLU A 346 -11.67 -15.10 -2.46
CA GLU A 346 -12.56 -15.07 -3.62
C GLU A 346 -13.53 -16.25 -3.55
N LEU A 347 -14.82 -15.95 -3.68
CA LEU A 347 -15.86 -16.97 -3.78
C LEU A 347 -16.06 -17.39 -5.24
N ASN A 348 -16.61 -18.57 -5.45
CA ASN A 348 -16.98 -19.04 -6.79
C ASN A 348 -18.50 -19.06 -6.91
N ALA A 349 -19.06 -18.38 -7.91
CA ALA A 349 -20.47 -18.44 -8.24
C ALA A 349 -20.88 -19.88 -8.58
N GLY A 350 -21.96 -20.30 -7.95
CA GLY A 350 -22.43 -21.69 -8.00
C GLY A 350 -23.82 -21.84 -8.60
N SER A 351 -24.17 -23.10 -8.85
CA SER A 351 -25.55 -23.53 -9.09
C SER A 351 -25.84 -24.81 -8.33
N GLY A 352 -27.09 -24.98 -7.92
CA GLY A 352 -27.59 -26.12 -7.19
C GLY A 352 -27.43 -25.98 -5.68
N ARG A 353 -28.19 -26.82 -4.96
CA ARG A 353 -28.07 -27.01 -3.50
C ARG A 353 -26.71 -27.60 -3.06
N TRP A 354 -25.91 -28.04 -4.02
CA TRP A 354 -24.59 -28.65 -3.80
C TRP A 354 -23.46 -27.61 -3.83
N ASP A 355 -23.77 -26.33 -4.06
CA ASP A 355 -22.82 -25.23 -3.91
C ASP A 355 -23.17 -24.33 -2.71
N PRO A 356 -22.80 -24.73 -1.50
CA PRO A 356 -23.32 -24.19 -0.25
C PRO A 356 -22.89 -22.74 0.04
N ILE A 357 -21.86 -22.24 -0.66
CA ILE A 357 -21.31 -20.90 -0.46
C ILE A 357 -21.28 -20.05 -1.73
N GLY A 358 -21.55 -20.63 -2.90
CA GLY A 358 -21.53 -19.91 -4.18
C GLY A 358 -22.79 -19.14 -4.54
N ARG A 359 -23.81 -19.14 -3.66
CA ARG A 359 -25.11 -18.49 -3.89
C ARG A 359 -25.75 -17.92 -2.62
N PRO A 360 -26.47 -16.78 -2.72
CA PRO A 360 -27.15 -16.18 -1.58
C PRO A 360 -28.19 -17.10 -0.94
N GLU A 361 -28.93 -17.88 -1.74
CA GLU A 361 -29.98 -18.77 -1.21
C GLU A 361 -29.39 -19.87 -0.32
N ASN A 362 -28.25 -20.44 -0.72
CA ASN A 362 -27.55 -21.46 0.06
C ASN A 362 -26.91 -20.85 1.31
N ILE A 363 -26.42 -19.63 1.23
CA ILE A 363 -25.91 -18.90 2.40
C ILE A 363 -27.03 -18.61 3.40
N ALA A 364 -28.22 -18.21 2.94
CA ALA A 364 -29.39 -18.06 3.80
C ALA A 364 -29.81 -19.38 4.45
N ILE A 365 -29.76 -20.50 3.72
CA ILE A 365 -30.07 -21.84 4.26
C ILE A 365 -29.07 -22.25 5.35
N ASN A 366 -27.77 -22.06 5.09
CA ASN A 366 -26.70 -22.58 5.94
C ASN A 366 -26.34 -21.66 7.11
N PHE A 367 -26.47 -20.35 6.93
CA PHE A 367 -26.03 -19.32 7.87
C PHE A 367 -27.16 -18.37 8.29
N GLY A 368 -28.35 -18.45 7.71
CA GLY A 368 -29.50 -17.60 8.04
C GLY A 368 -29.51 -16.26 7.30
N SER A 369 -28.35 -15.64 7.09
CA SER A 369 -28.21 -14.40 6.29
C SER A 369 -26.78 -14.18 5.82
N ALA A 370 -26.60 -13.33 4.80
CA ALA A 370 -25.28 -12.87 4.36
C ALA A 370 -24.51 -12.15 5.49
N ASP A 371 -25.21 -11.35 6.30
CA ASP A 371 -24.62 -10.68 7.47
C ASP A 371 -24.09 -11.66 8.51
N HIS A 372 -24.86 -12.69 8.85
CA HIS A 372 -24.40 -13.69 9.81
C HIS A 372 -23.25 -14.52 9.21
N PHE A 373 -23.30 -14.84 7.91
CA PHE A 373 -22.16 -15.46 7.23
C PHE A 373 -20.90 -14.60 7.31
N ARG A 374 -20.99 -13.29 7.07
CA ARG A 374 -19.87 -12.35 7.21
C ARG A 374 -19.30 -12.31 8.64
N LEU A 375 -20.16 -12.40 9.66
CA LEU A 375 -19.71 -12.52 11.05
C LEU A 375 -19.00 -13.86 11.30
N LYS A 376 -19.50 -14.97 10.74
CA LYS A 376 -18.85 -16.28 10.82
C LYS A 376 -17.48 -16.31 10.14
N LEU A 377 -17.34 -15.69 8.97
CA LEU A 377 -16.06 -15.53 8.31
C LEU A 377 -15.04 -14.86 9.24
N LYS A 378 -15.46 -13.79 9.94
CA LYS A 378 -14.60 -13.10 10.91
C LYS A 378 -14.20 -13.98 12.08
N ASP A 379 -15.12 -14.79 12.62
CA ASP A 379 -14.82 -15.78 13.67
C ASP A 379 -13.78 -16.82 13.22
N TRP A 380 -13.69 -17.07 11.92
CA TRP A 380 -12.75 -18.01 11.31
C TRP A 380 -11.46 -17.36 10.79
N GLY A 381 -11.27 -16.05 11.03
CA GLY A 381 -10.08 -15.31 10.63
C GLY A 381 -10.11 -14.75 9.20
N ILE A 382 -11.28 -14.72 8.57
CA ILE A 382 -11.50 -14.13 7.25
C ILE A 382 -12.23 -12.80 7.41
N HIS A 383 -11.56 -11.71 7.09
CA HIS A 383 -12.04 -10.35 7.28
C HIS A 383 -12.71 -9.77 6.04
N ARG A 384 -12.48 -10.35 4.86
CA ARG A 384 -13.03 -9.83 3.61
C ARG A 384 -13.34 -10.92 2.58
N VAL A 385 -14.43 -10.71 1.85
CA VAL A 385 -14.66 -11.39 0.56
C VAL A 385 -14.27 -10.39 -0.50
N ALA A 386 -13.11 -10.56 -1.13
CA ALA A 386 -12.59 -9.59 -2.10
C ALA A 386 -13.42 -9.60 -3.39
N SER A 387 -13.77 -10.80 -3.84
CA SER A 387 -14.35 -11.00 -5.16
C SER A 387 -15.25 -12.25 -5.23
N THR A 388 -16.00 -12.36 -6.33
CA THR A 388 -16.71 -13.58 -6.73
C THR A 388 -16.46 -13.86 -8.20
N PHE A 389 -16.02 -15.08 -8.52
CA PHE A 389 -15.84 -15.57 -9.90
C PHE A 389 -17.14 -16.11 -10.49
N PHE A 390 -17.54 -15.65 -11.67
CA PHE A 390 -18.75 -16.03 -12.37
C PHE A 390 -18.46 -16.48 -13.81
N ASP A 391 -18.80 -17.73 -14.12
CA ASP A 391 -18.71 -18.28 -15.48
C ASP A 391 -20.11 -18.52 -16.05
N PRO A 392 -20.60 -17.69 -17.02
CA PRO A 392 -21.92 -17.86 -17.62
C PRO A 392 -22.02 -19.12 -18.50
N THR A 393 -20.89 -19.72 -18.88
CA THR A 393 -20.85 -20.91 -19.74
C THR A 393 -21.15 -22.18 -18.97
N VAL A 394 -21.15 -22.11 -17.64
CA VAL A 394 -21.55 -23.18 -16.75
C VAL A 394 -23.07 -23.24 -16.68
N MET A 395 -23.60 -24.46 -16.61
CA MET A 395 -25.04 -24.71 -16.44
C MET A 395 -25.54 -24.14 -15.11
N SER A 396 -26.72 -23.52 -15.12
CA SER A 396 -27.48 -23.22 -13.92
C SER A 396 -28.83 -23.91 -13.88
N PHE A 397 -29.05 -24.67 -12.80
CA PHE A 397 -30.32 -25.29 -12.47
C PHE A 397 -31.37 -24.26 -12.01
N GLU A 398 -30.96 -23.25 -11.25
CA GLU A 398 -31.86 -22.21 -10.73
C GLU A 398 -32.35 -21.28 -11.86
N GLU A 399 -31.46 -20.91 -12.78
CA GLU A 399 -31.77 -20.03 -13.91
C GLU A 399 -32.14 -20.79 -15.20
N LEU A 400 -32.22 -22.12 -15.14
CA LEU A 400 -32.66 -23.03 -16.21
C LEU A 400 -31.94 -22.82 -17.56
N HIS A 401 -30.61 -22.81 -17.57
CA HIS A 401 -29.79 -22.82 -18.79
C HIS A 401 -28.63 -23.81 -18.69
N PHE A 402 -28.15 -24.28 -19.85
CA PHE A 402 -27.05 -25.23 -19.97
C PHE A 402 -25.75 -24.57 -20.46
N GLY A 403 -25.53 -23.34 -20.00
CA GLY A 403 -24.47 -22.44 -20.46
C GLY A 403 -24.96 -21.37 -21.43
N LEU A 404 -24.44 -20.16 -21.27
CA LEU A 404 -24.74 -18.96 -22.05
C LEU A 404 -23.47 -18.44 -22.70
N ASN A 405 -23.61 -17.65 -23.75
CA ASN A 405 -22.50 -17.13 -24.52
C ASN A 405 -22.60 -15.61 -24.70
N SER A 406 -21.64 -14.88 -24.13
CA SER A 406 -21.53 -13.41 -24.22
C SER A 406 -21.40 -12.90 -25.66
N THR A 407 -20.92 -13.72 -26.60
CA THR A 407 -20.85 -13.36 -28.02
C THR A 407 -22.22 -13.41 -28.71
N GLN A 408 -23.25 -13.95 -28.05
CA GLN A 408 -24.61 -14.05 -28.57
C GLN A 408 -25.53 -13.03 -27.88
N PRO A 409 -25.97 -11.96 -28.59
CA PRO A 409 -26.85 -10.94 -28.02
C PRO A 409 -28.15 -11.47 -27.39
N ALA A 410 -28.65 -12.60 -27.89
CA ALA A 410 -29.85 -13.25 -27.35
C ALA A 410 -29.67 -13.76 -25.90
N ASP A 411 -28.43 -14.05 -25.49
CA ASP A 411 -28.11 -14.54 -24.15
C ASP A 411 -27.86 -13.42 -23.14
N HIS A 412 -27.56 -12.20 -23.60
CA HIS A 412 -27.18 -11.07 -22.73
C HIS A 412 -28.18 -10.79 -21.62
N PRO A 413 -29.52 -10.77 -21.85
CA PRO A 413 -30.47 -10.51 -20.77
C PRO A 413 -30.41 -11.57 -19.66
N ARG A 414 -30.11 -12.83 -20.00
CA ARG A 414 -29.99 -13.93 -19.04
C ARG A 414 -28.67 -13.87 -18.29
N ILE A 415 -27.56 -13.57 -18.98
CA ILE A 415 -26.25 -13.35 -18.36
C ILE A 415 -26.34 -12.21 -17.35
N LEU A 416 -26.93 -11.07 -17.73
CA LEU A 416 -27.09 -9.91 -16.85
C LEU A 416 -27.97 -10.23 -15.64
N ALA A 417 -29.09 -10.93 -15.85
CA ALA A 417 -29.97 -11.34 -14.76
C ALA A 417 -29.26 -12.26 -13.75
N GLN A 418 -28.46 -13.21 -14.23
CA GLN A 418 -27.72 -14.12 -13.36
C GLN A 418 -26.56 -13.42 -12.65
N ALA A 419 -25.78 -12.60 -13.36
CA ALA A 419 -24.68 -11.83 -12.78
C ALA A 419 -25.17 -10.91 -11.65
N ARG A 420 -26.39 -10.34 -11.79
CA ARG A 420 -27.02 -9.50 -10.77
C ARG A 420 -27.19 -10.23 -9.43
N ILE A 421 -27.59 -11.49 -9.44
CA ILE A 421 -27.78 -12.29 -8.21
C ILE A 421 -26.48 -12.36 -7.42
N HIS A 422 -25.37 -12.65 -8.11
CA HIS A 422 -24.06 -12.75 -7.47
C HIS A 422 -23.48 -11.38 -7.09
N ALA A 423 -23.75 -10.34 -7.88
CA ALA A 423 -23.32 -8.98 -7.59
C ALA A 423 -24.03 -8.40 -6.35
N GLU A 424 -25.36 -8.56 -6.24
CA GLU A 424 -26.12 -8.11 -5.07
C GLU A 424 -25.65 -8.84 -3.81
N PHE A 425 -25.46 -10.16 -3.90
CA PHE A 425 -24.89 -10.95 -2.81
C PHE A 425 -23.48 -10.48 -2.40
N LEU A 426 -22.60 -10.23 -3.37
CA LEU A 426 -21.25 -9.72 -3.11
C LEU A 426 -21.27 -8.33 -2.45
N ALA A 427 -22.20 -7.45 -2.86
CA ALA A 427 -22.39 -6.13 -2.27
C ALA A 427 -22.87 -6.22 -0.81
N GLU A 428 -23.75 -7.18 -0.48
CA GLU A 428 -24.13 -7.47 0.91
C GLU A 428 -22.93 -7.88 1.75
N LEU A 429 -22.05 -8.72 1.19
CA LEU A 429 -20.80 -9.15 1.84
C LEU A 429 -19.71 -8.08 1.91
N LYS A 430 -19.94 -6.89 1.31
CA LYS A 430 -18.96 -5.78 1.21
C LYS A 430 -17.73 -6.16 0.39
N GLY A 431 -17.92 -6.94 -0.67
CA GLY A 431 -16.86 -7.22 -1.64
C GLY A 431 -16.60 -6.08 -2.62
N GLU A 432 -15.64 -6.30 -3.53
CA GLU A 432 -15.13 -5.26 -4.44
C GLU A 432 -15.30 -5.64 -5.92
N PHE A 433 -15.04 -6.90 -6.29
CA PHE A 433 -14.96 -7.30 -7.70
C PHE A 433 -15.86 -8.49 -8.07
N LEU A 434 -16.69 -8.31 -9.10
CA LEU A 434 -17.28 -9.43 -9.83
C LEU A 434 -16.31 -9.83 -10.95
N VAL A 435 -15.65 -10.97 -10.78
CA VAL A 435 -14.77 -11.56 -11.79
C VAL A 435 -15.62 -12.38 -12.74
N VAL A 436 -15.53 -12.15 -14.04
CA VAL A 436 -16.36 -12.84 -15.03
C VAL A 436 -15.51 -13.52 -16.09
N ARG A 437 -15.90 -14.73 -16.48
CA ARG A 437 -15.34 -15.37 -17.68
C ARG A 437 -15.97 -14.76 -18.93
N PRO A 438 -15.21 -13.99 -19.74
CA PRO A 438 -15.77 -13.13 -20.75
C PRO A 438 -16.12 -13.85 -22.05
N PHE A 439 -15.53 -15.02 -22.31
CA PHE A 439 -15.71 -15.80 -23.54
C PHE A 439 -15.79 -17.30 -23.23
N PRO A 440 -16.54 -18.07 -24.04
CA PRO A 440 -16.46 -19.53 -24.00
C PRO A 440 -15.12 -20.05 -24.54
N SER A 441 -14.87 -21.34 -24.28
CA SER A 441 -13.72 -22.05 -24.85
C SER A 441 -13.74 -22.06 -26.38
N TRP A 442 -12.57 -21.98 -27.02
CA TRP A 442 -12.43 -21.90 -28.47
C TRP A 442 -13.14 -23.03 -29.21
N TRP A 443 -13.09 -24.27 -28.71
CA TRP A 443 -13.73 -25.41 -29.38
C TRP A 443 -15.26 -25.30 -29.50
N LYS A 444 -15.91 -24.46 -28.67
CA LYS A 444 -17.35 -24.16 -28.77
C LYS A 444 -17.65 -23.02 -29.73
N GLU A 445 -16.78 -22.01 -29.77
CA GLU A 445 -17.04 -20.73 -30.44
C GLU A 445 -16.37 -20.61 -31.82
N GLY A 446 -15.18 -21.20 -31.95
CA GLY A 446 -14.25 -20.97 -33.05
C GLY A 446 -13.49 -19.66 -32.89
N GLY A 447 -12.88 -19.21 -34.00
CA GLY A 447 -12.23 -17.90 -34.06
C GLY A 447 -13.25 -16.76 -33.97
N LEU A 448 -12.87 -15.69 -33.27
CA LEU A 448 -13.74 -14.54 -33.06
C LEU A 448 -13.66 -13.55 -34.24
N THR A 449 -14.82 -13.02 -34.63
CA THR A 449 -14.90 -11.87 -35.54
C THR A 449 -14.98 -10.57 -34.74
N PRO A 450 -14.66 -9.41 -35.32
CA PRO A 450 -14.81 -8.11 -34.64
C PRO A 450 -16.22 -7.89 -34.07
N GLU A 451 -17.26 -8.37 -34.77
CA GLU A 451 -18.66 -8.26 -34.35
C GLU A 451 -18.94 -9.10 -33.09
N ARG A 452 -18.34 -10.30 -32.99
CA ARG A 452 -18.48 -11.15 -31.80
C ARG A 452 -17.77 -10.58 -30.59
N ILE A 453 -16.59 -9.97 -30.79
CA ILE A 453 -15.88 -9.25 -29.72
C ILE A 453 -16.71 -8.05 -29.26
N ALA A 454 -17.31 -7.29 -30.19
CA ALA A 454 -18.19 -6.17 -29.85
C ALA A 454 -19.44 -6.62 -29.09
N ALA A 455 -20.09 -7.71 -29.51
CA ALA A 455 -21.23 -8.26 -28.79
C ALA A 455 -20.88 -8.67 -27.35
N ALA A 456 -19.71 -9.29 -27.13
CA ALA A 456 -19.25 -9.60 -25.78
C ALA A 456 -18.97 -8.33 -24.98
N ALA A 457 -18.33 -7.31 -25.58
CA ALA A 457 -18.10 -6.02 -24.93
C ALA A 457 -19.41 -5.35 -24.49
N ASP A 458 -20.44 -5.35 -25.33
CA ASP A 458 -21.78 -4.82 -24.99
C ASP A 458 -22.38 -5.53 -23.77
N CYS A 459 -22.27 -6.86 -23.72
CA CYS A 459 -22.71 -7.66 -22.56
C CYS A 459 -21.97 -7.22 -21.28
N TRP A 460 -20.64 -7.11 -21.34
CA TRP A 460 -19.81 -6.80 -20.18
C TRP A 460 -19.91 -5.35 -19.75
N ASN A 461 -20.17 -4.42 -20.66
CA ASN A 461 -20.51 -3.03 -20.33
C ASN A 461 -21.85 -2.96 -19.58
N ALA A 462 -22.85 -3.74 -20.00
CA ALA A 462 -24.12 -3.81 -19.29
C ALA A 462 -23.97 -4.40 -17.87
N VAL A 463 -23.13 -5.43 -17.72
CA VAL A 463 -22.78 -5.99 -16.40
C VAL A 463 -21.98 -4.98 -15.56
N GLY A 464 -20.99 -4.30 -16.14
CA GLY A 464 -20.17 -3.29 -15.48
C GLY A 464 -20.99 -2.11 -14.96
N ALA A 465 -21.92 -1.59 -15.75
CA ALA A 465 -22.84 -0.54 -15.31
C ALA A 465 -23.74 -1.02 -14.16
N MET A 466 -24.17 -2.28 -14.20
CA MET A 466 -24.99 -2.88 -13.13
C MET A 466 -24.21 -3.06 -11.82
N THR A 467 -22.98 -3.56 -11.89
CA THR A 467 -22.12 -3.74 -10.70
C THR A 467 -21.69 -2.40 -10.11
N ALA A 468 -21.38 -1.41 -10.94
CA ALA A 468 -21.05 -0.06 -10.50
C ALA A 468 -22.19 0.60 -9.69
N ALA A 469 -23.45 0.39 -10.09
CA ALA A 469 -24.61 0.87 -9.35
C ALA A 469 -24.75 0.22 -7.95
N LEU A 470 -24.10 -0.93 -7.73
CA LEU A 470 -24.02 -1.63 -6.44
C LEU A 470 -22.74 -1.29 -5.65
N GLY A 471 -21.88 -0.40 -6.17
CA GLY A 471 -20.59 -0.05 -5.57
C GLY A 471 -19.48 -1.09 -5.82
N LEU A 472 -19.65 -1.96 -6.82
CA LEU A 472 -18.69 -3.00 -7.22
C LEU A 472 -18.03 -2.65 -8.55
N LYS A 473 -16.95 -3.36 -8.89
CA LYS A 473 -16.33 -3.31 -10.22
C LYS A 473 -16.42 -4.66 -10.92
N THR A 474 -16.45 -4.66 -12.25
CA THR A 474 -16.39 -5.89 -13.06
C THR A 474 -14.99 -6.07 -13.64
N VAL A 475 -14.46 -7.29 -13.57
CA VAL A 475 -13.15 -7.62 -14.14
C VAL A 475 -13.22 -8.89 -14.99
N LEU A 476 -12.61 -8.85 -16.17
CA LEU A 476 -12.66 -9.92 -17.17
C LEU A 476 -11.52 -10.91 -16.93
N HIS A 477 -11.80 -12.20 -16.70
CA HIS A 477 -10.81 -13.27 -16.58
C HIS A 477 -10.64 -14.01 -17.90
N VAL A 478 -9.50 -13.87 -18.58
CA VAL A 478 -9.25 -14.59 -19.84
C VAL A 478 -8.46 -15.87 -19.55
N ASP A 479 -9.12 -17.03 -19.70
CA ASP A 479 -8.51 -18.34 -19.46
C ASP A 479 -7.76 -18.92 -20.67
N ALA A 480 -6.94 -19.95 -20.46
CA ALA A 480 -6.11 -20.57 -21.49
C ALA A 480 -6.89 -21.35 -22.56
N LEU A 481 -8.19 -21.59 -22.37
CA LEU A 481 -9.05 -22.25 -23.35
C LEU A 481 -9.93 -21.28 -24.11
N SER A 482 -10.00 -20.02 -23.68
CA SER A 482 -10.83 -18.96 -24.22
C SER A 482 -10.72 -18.82 -25.74
N ALA A 483 -11.85 -18.52 -26.38
CA ALA A 483 -11.90 -18.16 -27.80
C ALA A 483 -11.13 -16.86 -28.09
N LEU A 484 -11.08 -15.93 -27.13
CA LEU A 484 -10.22 -14.75 -27.17
C LEU A 484 -8.87 -15.11 -26.55
N ARG A 485 -7.77 -14.98 -27.30
CA ARG A 485 -6.47 -15.48 -26.86
C ARG A 485 -5.33 -14.49 -27.03
N THR A 486 -5.28 -13.73 -28.12
CA THR A 486 -4.13 -12.87 -28.44
C THR A 486 -4.15 -11.54 -27.71
N ALA A 487 -3.00 -10.88 -27.58
CA ALA A 487 -2.91 -9.57 -26.95
C ALA A 487 -3.65 -8.48 -27.75
N GLU A 488 -3.69 -8.62 -29.07
CA GLU A 488 -4.40 -7.71 -29.99
C GLU A 488 -5.92 -7.86 -29.86
N GLU A 489 -6.42 -9.09 -29.72
CA GLU A 489 -7.84 -9.33 -29.42
C GLU A 489 -8.22 -8.78 -28.04
N LEU A 490 -7.36 -8.96 -27.04
CA LEU A 490 -7.56 -8.41 -25.70
C LEU A 490 -7.58 -6.88 -25.71
N GLU A 491 -6.64 -6.24 -26.40
CA GLU A 491 -6.63 -4.78 -26.58
C GLU A 491 -7.91 -4.30 -27.28
N ARG A 492 -8.35 -5.02 -28.32
CA ARG A 492 -9.59 -4.70 -29.01
C ARG A 492 -10.80 -4.79 -28.09
N LEU A 493 -10.92 -5.85 -27.31
CA LEU A 493 -11.98 -6.00 -26.31
C LEU A 493 -11.97 -4.84 -25.32
N LEU A 494 -10.81 -4.58 -24.70
CA LEU A 494 -10.67 -3.54 -23.69
C LEU A 494 -10.97 -2.14 -24.25
N SER A 495 -10.67 -1.88 -25.53
CA SER A 495 -11.01 -0.61 -26.21
C SER A 495 -12.52 -0.40 -26.42
N LEU A 496 -13.30 -1.49 -26.41
CA LEU A 496 -14.76 -1.46 -26.55
C LEU A 496 -15.47 -1.49 -25.18
N CYS A 497 -14.74 -1.83 -24.12
CA CYS A 497 -15.24 -1.84 -22.76
C CYS A 497 -15.10 -0.47 -22.08
N ASP A 498 -16.10 -0.08 -21.29
CA ASP A 498 -16.07 1.10 -20.44
C ASP A 498 -14.90 1.02 -19.44
N ALA A 499 -13.97 1.97 -19.55
CA ALA A 499 -12.74 1.98 -18.76
C ALA A 499 -12.99 2.27 -17.27
N ASP A 500 -14.12 2.88 -16.90
CA ASP A 500 -14.40 3.20 -15.49
C ASP A 500 -15.04 2.03 -14.74
N ASN A 501 -15.77 1.17 -15.47
CA ASN A 501 -16.61 0.11 -14.88
C ASN A 501 -16.12 -1.32 -15.17
N VAL A 502 -15.32 -1.50 -16.22
CA VAL A 502 -14.82 -2.81 -16.66
C VAL A 502 -13.30 -2.82 -16.73
N GLY A 503 -12.69 -3.69 -15.95
CA GLY A 503 -11.24 -3.94 -15.94
C GLY A 503 -10.87 -5.37 -16.31
N LEU A 504 -9.62 -5.73 -16.06
CA LEU A 504 -9.05 -7.04 -16.33
C LEU A 504 -8.72 -7.74 -15.00
N CYS A 505 -9.14 -9.01 -14.92
CA CYS A 505 -8.59 -9.97 -13.97
C CYS A 505 -7.44 -10.69 -14.66
N PHE A 506 -6.23 -10.49 -14.17
CA PHE A 506 -5.03 -10.99 -14.78
C PHE A 506 -4.62 -12.31 -14.11
N ASP A 507 -4.98 -13.44 -14.74
CA ASP A 507 -4.57 -14.78 -14.30
C ASP A 507 -3.20 -15.14 -14.88
N THR A 508 -2.21 -15.29 -14.00
CA THR A 508 -0.82 -15.50 -14.43
C THR A 508 -0.59 -16.86 -15.09
N ALA A 509 -1.27 -17.92 -14.64
CA ALA A 509 -1.07 -19.24 -15.21
C ALA A 509 -1.78 -19.36 -16.55
N GLU A 510 -3.04 -18.96 -16.61
CA GLU A 510 -3.86 -19.11 -17.81
C GLU A 510 -3.25 -18.36 -19.00
N LEU A 511 -2.78 -17.13 -18.78
CA LEU A 511 -2.12 -16.33 -19.81
C LEU A 511 -0.78 -16.94 -20.25
N THR A 512 -0.01 -17.50 -19.30
CA THR A 512 1.27 -18.16 -19.61
C THR A 512 1.07 -19.48 -20.37
N ILE A 513 0.02 -20.25 -20.02
CA ILE A 513 -0.40 -21.44 -20.77
C ILE A 513 -0.81 -21.03 -22.19
N ALA A 514 -1.48 -19.88 -22.33
CA ALA A 514 -1.87 -19.33 -23.63
C ALA A 514 -0.69 -18.83 -24.48
N GLY A 515 0.52 -18.73 -23.91
CA GLY A 515 1.75 -18.34 -24.60
C GLY A 515 2.17 -16.89 -24.40
N HIS A 516 1.59 -16.17 -23.44
CA HIS A 516 1.96 -14.79 -23.14
C HIS A 516 3.12 -14.70 -22.15
N ASP A 517 3.99 -13.71 -22.38
CA ASP A 517 4.86 -13.18 -21.33
C ASP A 517 4.02 -12.28 -20.42
N VAL A 518 3.67 -12.79 -19.24
CA VAL A 518 2.81 -12.09 -18.28
C VAL A 518 3.40 -10.80 -17.74
N VAL A 519 4.73 -10.64 -17.67
CA VAL A 519 5.35 -9.40 -17.20
C VAL A 519 5.22 -8.32 -18.28
N ALA A 520 5.55 -8.66 -19.54
CA ALA A 520 5.41 -7.75 -20.66
C ALA A 520 3.94 -7.39 -20.90
N LEU A 521 3.04 -8.37 -20.81
CA LEU A 521 1.61 -8.17 -21.00
C LEU A 521 0.99 -7.31 -19.88
N TYR A 522 1.40 -7.52 -18.62
CA TYR A 522 0.99 -6.65 -17.52
C TYR A 522 1.44 -5.20 -17.76
N ARG A 523 2.70 -4.96 -18.12
CA ARG A 523 3.19 -3.60 -18.42
C ARG A 523 2.37 -2.91 -19.51
N ARG A 524 1.99 -3.65 -20.56
CA ARG A 524 1.15 -3.16 -21.66
C ARG A 524 -0.26 -2.76 -21.19
N PHE A 525 -0.86 -3.50 -20.26
CA PHE A 525 -2.26 -3.33 -19.86
C PHE A 525 -2.47 -2.86 -18.41
N HIS A 526 -1.43 -2.39 -17.71
CA HIS A 526 -1.44 -2.14 -16.26
C HIS A 526 -2.58 -1.23 -15.79
N GLU A 527 -2.94 -0.19 -16.55
CA GLU A 527 -4.05 0.73 -16.22
C GLU A 527 -5.41 0.01 -16.16
N ARG A 528 -5.56 -1.08 -16.91
CA ARG A 528 -6.80 -1.88 -16.97
C ARG A 528 -6.77 -3.08 -16.03
N VAL A 529 -5.63 -3.44 -15.44
CA VAL A 529 -5.51 -4.58 -14.52
C VAL A 529 -5.90 -4.13 -13.11
N TRP A 530 -7.03 -4.62 -12.61
CA TRP A 530 -7.54 -4.23 -11.29
C TRP A 530 -7.47 -5.37 -10.28
N HIS A 531 -7.43 -6.61 -10.77
CA HIS A 531 -7.47 -7.82 -9.97
C HIS A 531 -6.50 -8.83 -10.56
N PHE A 532 -5.82 -9.59 -9.71
CA PHE A 532 -4.94 -10.68 -10.15
C PHE A 532 -5.40 -12.01 -9.58
N GLN A 533 -5.22 -13.05 -10.37
CA GLN A 533 -5.24 -14.42 -9.91
C GLN A 533 -3.84 -15.02 -10.09
N PHE A 534 -3.17 -15.30 -8.98
CA PHE A 534 -1.80 -15.79 -8.95
C PHE A 534 -1.77 -17.31 -8.86
N LYS A 535 -1.19 -17.87 -9.91
CA LYS A 535 -1.08 -19.31 -10.15
C LYS A 535 0.06 -19.53 -11.11
N ASP A 536 0.83 -20.59 -10.92
CA ASP A 536 1.97 -20.86 -11.81
C ASP A 536 1.52 -21.75 -12.99
N ALA A 537 2.19 -21.59 -14.13
CA ALA A 537 1.98 -22.43 -15.30
C ALA A 537 3.13 -23.43 -15.40
N LEU A 538 2.84 -24.73 -15.42
CA LEU A 538 3.86 -25.77 -15.56
C LEU A 538 4.22 -26.06 -17.02
N ALA A 539 3.40 -25.61 -17.97
CA ALA A 539 3.64 -25.75 -19.40
C ALA A 539 2.87 -24.68 -20.19
N THR A 540 3.40 -24.31 -21.36
CA THR A 540 2.69 -23.50 -22.36
C THR A 540 2.09 -24.41 -23.44
N ASP A 541 0.85 -24.18 -23.85
CA ASP A 541 0.23 -24.89 -24.97
C ASP A 541 0.86 -24.41 -26.30
N THR A 542 1.67 -25.28 -26.90
CA THR A 542 2.46 -25.00 -28.11
C THR A 542 1.94 -25.78 -29.33
N LEU A 543 0.91 -26.60 -29.15
CA LEU A 543 0.33 -27.46 -30.19
C LEU A 543 -1.10 -27.03 -30.56
N ASP A 544 -1.53 -25.86 -30.08
CA ASP A 544 -2.89 -25.35 -30.21
C ASP A 544 -3.97 -26.32 -29.68
N GLU A 545 -3.66 -27.05 -28.61
CA GLU A 545 -4.57 -28.08 -28.08
C GLU A 545 -5.81 -27.51 -27.42
N TYR A 546 -5.80 -26.21 -27.09
CA TYR A 546 -7.00 -25.47 -26.71
C TYR A 546 -8.12 -25.55 -27.77
N LYS A 547 -7.78 -25.88 -29.03
CA LYS A 547 -8.72 -26.11 -30.13
C LYS A 547 -9.35 -27.50 -30.15
N LEU A 548 -8.84 -28.45 -29.37
CA LEU A 548 -9.38 -29.81 -29.31
C LEU A 548 -10.82 -29.79 -28.80
N GLN A 549 -11.64 -30.71 -29.33
CA GLN A 549 -13.00 -30.88 -28.84
C GLN A 549 -12.97 -31.23 -27.34
N ASN A 550 -13.70 -30.45 -26.53
CA ASN A 550 -13.72 -30.61 -25.07
C ASN A 550 -12.33 -30.49 -24.43
N ALA A 551 -11.57 -29.46 -24.83
CA ALA A 551 -10.20 -29.20 -24.37
C ALA A 551 -10.04 -29.15 -22.84
N GLU A 552 -11.09 -28.79 -22.10
CA GLU A 552 -11.12 -28.89 -20.63
C GLU A 552 -10.78 -30.30 -20.14
N ARG A 553 -11.26 -31.32 -20.87
CA ARG A 553 -10.96 -32.73 -20.60
C ARG A 553 -9.73 -33.20 -21.35
N ALA A 554 -9.63 -32.93 -22.65
CA ALA A 554 -8.58 -33.45 -23.51
C ALA A 554 -7.20 -32.86 -23.16
N LEU A 555 -7.13 -31.55 -22.93
CA LEU A 555 -5.90 -30.84 -22.60
C LEU A 555 -5.69 -30.79 -21.09
N VAL A 556 -6.60 -30.15 -20.36
CA VAL A 556 -6.35 -29.77 -18.96
C VAL A 556 -6.44 -30.98 -18.01
N ALA A 557 -7.34 -31.93 -18.26
CA ALA A 557 -7.51 -33.11 -17.40
C ALA A 557 -6.70 -34.34 -17.85
N ALA A 558 -6.57 -34.58 -19.16
CA ALA A 558 -5.85 -35.72 -19.70
C ALA A 558 -4.39 -35.41 -20.10
N GLY A 559 -3.99 -34.15 -20.05
CA GLY A 559 -2.63 -33.69 -20.28
C GLY A 559 -2.27 -33.41 -21.73
N GLY A 560 -3.24 -33.48 -22.64
CA GLY A 560 -3.01 -33.34 -24.08
C GLY A 560 -2.11 -34.45 -24.63
N GLU A 561 -1.69 -34.28 -25.88
CA GLU A 561 -0.70 -35.11 -26.58
C GLU A 561 0.64 -35.12 -25.84
N ARG A 562 0.97 -34.01 -25.15
CA ARG A 562 2.21 -33.86 -24.40
C ARG A 562 2.24 -34.60 -23.07
N GLY A 563 1.12 -35.18 -22.64
CA GLY A 563 1.04 -35.93 -21.38
C GLY A 563 1.34 -35.08 -20.14
N ILE A 564 1.00 -33.79 -20.17
CA ILE A 564 1.20 -32.86 -19.06
C ILE A 564 0.29 -33.26 -17.90
N GLN A 565 0.89 -33.80 -16.84
CA GLN A 565 0.11 -34.32 -15.70
C GLN A 565 -0.68 -33.23 -14.97
N ARG A 566 -0.15 -32.01 -14.93
CA ARG A 566 -0.76 -30.84 -14.32
C ARG A 566 -0.29 -29.60 -15.07
N TRP A 567 -1.23 -28.77 -15.50
CA TRP A 567 -0.94 -27.51 -16.21
C TRP A 567 -0.66 -26.35 -15.27
N PHE A 568 -1.20 -26.44 -14.07
CA PHE A 568 -1.18 -25.39 -13.05
C PHE A 568 -0.25 -25.77 -11.91
N GLY A 569 0.38 -24.80 -11.26
CA GLY A 569 1.32 -25.02 -10.18
C GLY A 569 1.14 -24.00 -9.06
N GLU A 570 1.72 -24.32 -7.91
CA GLU A 570 1.96 -23.35 -6.85
C GLU A 570 2.99 -22.33 -7.33
N MET A 571 2.93 -21.10 -6.80
CA MET A 571 3.85 -20.02 -7.17
C MET A 571 5.32 -20.46 -7.01
N GLY A 572 6.12 -20.23 -8.05
CA GLY A 572 7.55 -20.54 -8.07
C GLY A 572 7.89 -21.98 -8.46
N THR A 573 6.92 -22.74 -8.98
CA THR A 573 7.12 -24.13 -9.43
C THR A 573 7.16 -24.27 -10.95
N GLY A 574 6.78 -23.23 -11.69
CA GLY A 574 6.59 -23.25 -13.13
C GLY A 574 7.31 -22.12 -13.86
N LEU A 575 6.62 -21.59 -14.86
CA LEU A 575 7.16 -20.69 -15.88
C LEU A 575 6.95 -19.21 -15.54
N VAL A 576 6.13 -18.88 -14.55
CA VAL A 576 5.80 -17.48 -14.22
C VAL A 576 6.92 -16.84 -13.38
N ASP A 577 7.49 -15.75 -13.89
CA ASP A 577 8.44 -14.92 -13.13
C ASP A 577 7.69 -13.95 -12.19
N PHE A 578 7.20 -14.50 -11.06
CA PHE A 578 6.52 -13.70 -10.04
C PHE A 578 7.39 -12.57 -9.45
N PRO A 579 8.70 -12.77 -9.17
CA PRO A 579 9.59 -11.68 -8.79
C PRO A 579 9.59 -10.49 -9.76
N ALA A 580 9.76 -10.74 -11.06
CA ALA A 580 9.76 -9.69 -12.07
C ALA A 580 8.38 -9.05 -12.22
N LEU A 581 7.30 -9.84 -12.16
CA LEU A 581 5.93 -9.32 -12.19
C LEU A 581 5.66 -8.40 -11.00
N LEU A 582 6.04 -8.81 -9.79
CA LEU A 582 5.84 -8.01 -8.58
C LEU A 582 6.67 -6.71 -8.61
N ALA A 583 7.89 -6.77 -9.15
CA ALA A 583 8.70 -5.57 -9.38
C ALA A 583 8.03 -4.60 -10.37
N ALA A 584 7.46 -5.11 -11.47
CA ALA A 584 6.69 -4.31 -12.42
C ALA A 584 5.41 -3.72 -11.78
N MET A 585 4.70 -4.51 -10.96
CA MET A 585 3.50 -4.06 -10.23
C MET A 585 3.82 -2.90 -9.30
N ARG A 586 4.95 -2.96 -8.60
CA ARG A 586 5.42 -1.86 -7.74
C ARG A 586 5.80 -0.63 -8.56
N GLU A 587 6.59 -0.81 -9.62
CA GLU A 587 6.99 0.29 -10.52
C GLU A 587 5.77 1.04 -11.08
N LEU A 588 4.70 0.31 -11.38
CA LEU A 588 3.46 0.84 -11.97
C LEU A 588 2.37 1.13 -10.92
N GLY A 589 2.69 1.10 -9.63
CA GLY A 589 1.80 1.55 -8.55
C GLY A 589 0.57 0.68 -8.29
N TYR A 590 0.61 -0.63 -8.58
CA TYR A 590 -0.53 -1.52 -8.32
C TYR A 590 -0.77 -1.74 -6.82
N ALA A 591 -1.99 -1.43 -6.38
CA ALA A 591 -2.44 -1.58 -4.99
C ALA A 591 -3.76 -2.37 -4.86
N GLY A 592 -4.07 -3.20 -5.87
CA GLY A 592 -5.28 -4.04 -5.90
C GLY A 592 -5.12 -5.39 -5.19
N TRP A 593 -6.01 -6.32 -5.49
CA TRP A 593 -6.01 -7.68 -4.93
C TRP A 593 -5.22 -8.66 -5.78
N ILE A 594 -4.35 -9.41 -5.12
CA ILE A 594 -3.83 -10.69 -5.62
C ILE A 594 -4.58 -11.81 -4.91
N ILE A 595 -5.35 -12.57 -5.67
CA ILE A 595 -5.99 -13.80 -5.20
C ILE A 595 -5.12 -14.97 -5.62
N VAL A 596 -4.59 -15.71 -4.65
CA VAL A 596 -3.78 -16.89 -4.96
C VAL A 596 -4.69 -18.09 -5.22
N GLU A 597 -4.34 -18.87 -6.23
CA GLU A 597 -5.08 -20.06 -6.64
C GLU A 597 -4.15 -21.29 -6.73
N SER A 598 -4.73 -22.48 -6.56
CA SER A 598 -3.98 -23.74 -6.69
C SER A 598 -4.56 -24.73 -7.68
N ASP A 599 -5.63 -24.38 -8.42
CA ASP A 599 -6.51 -25.34 -9.12
C ASP A 599 -5.89 -26.68 -9.46
N LYS A 600 -6.59 -27.74 -9.07
CA LYS A 600 -6.13 -29.12 -9.25
C LYS A 600 -4.76 -29.36 -8.59
N GLY A 601 -4.54 -28.72 -7.44
CA GLY A 601 -3.37 -28.88 -6.59
C GLY A 601 -3.24 -30.27 -5.97
N PRO A 602 -2.07 -30.58 -5.38
CA PRO A 602 -1.81 -31.89 -4.79
C PRO A 602 -2.82 -32.19 -3.68
N ALA A 603 -3.28 -33.44 -3.62
CA ALA A 603 -4.08 -33.91 -2.49
C ALA A 603 -3.14 -34.24 -1.31
N PRO A 604 -3.40 -33.74 -0.08
CA PRO A 604 -4.54 -32.89 0.31
C PRO A 604 -4.38 -31.41 -0.11
N ILE A 605 -5.48 -30.79 -0.55
CA ILE A 605 -5.57 -29.41 -1.13
C ILE A 605 -4.85 -28.34 -0.29
N ALA A 606 -4.91 -28.46 1.04
CA ALA A 606 -4.22 -27.56 1.97
C ALA A 606 -2.70 -27.46 1.71
N THR A 607 -2.10 -28.50 1.13
CA THR A 607 -0.67 -28.53 0.79
C THR A 607 -0.31 -27.43 -0.21
N GLY A 608 -1.10 -27.24 -1.26
CA GLY A 608 -0.84 -26.20 -2.27
C GLY A 608 -0.92 -24.80 -1.65
N MET A 609 -1.89 -24.57 -0.77
CA MET A 609 -2.05 -23.32 -0.04
C MET A 609 -0.90 -23.03 0.93
N MET A 610 -0.42 -24.04 1.65
CA MET A 610 0.75 -23.89 2.53
C MET A 610 2.03 -23.59 1.74
N LEU A 611 2.22 -24.20 0.57
CA LEU A 611 3.35 -23.92 -0.32
C LEU A 611 3.28 -22.50 -0.88
N ASN A 612 2.10 -22.08 -1.35
CA ASN A 612 1.84 -20.72 -1.82
C ASN A 612 2.04 -19.68 -0.72
N SER A 613 1.55 -19.96 0.50
CA SER A 613 1.78 -19.13 1.69
C SER A 613 3.27 -18.99 2.00
N TRP A 614 4.00 -20.11 1.98
CA TRP A 614 5.44 -20.11 2.19
C TRP A 614 6.15 -19.27 1.12
N TYR A 615 5.82 -19.46 -0.16
CA TYR A 615 6.43 -18.72 -1.27
C TYR A 615 6.14 -17.22 -1.17
N LYS A 616 4.89 -16.85 -0.89
CA LYS A 616 4.51 -15.46 -0.61
C LYS A 616 5.40 -14.90 0.50
N GLN A 617 5.43 -15.53 1.68
CA GLN A 617 6.13 -14.99 2.86
C GLN A 617 7.66 -14.98 2.72
N HIS A 618 8.25 -15.92 1.98
CA HIS A 618 9.70 -16.12 1.94
C HIS A 618 10.35 -15.66 0.64
N VAL A 619 9.56 -15.41 -0.41
CA VAL A 619 10.06 -14.95 -1.71
C VAL A 619 9.41 -13.61 -2.05
N LEU A 620 8.09 -13.56 -2.21
CA LEU A 620 7.41 -12.36 -2.72
C LEU A 620 7.39 -11.21 -1.70
N ASP A 621 7.08 -11.48 -0.43
CA ASP A 621 7.08 -10.47 0.62
C ASP A 621 8.49 -9.91 0.86
N ARG A 622 9.57 -10.65 0.54
CA ARG A 622 10.95 -10.12 0.58
C ARG A 622 11.29 -9.20 -0.58
N ILE A 623 10.50 -9.25 -1.65
CA ILE A 623 10.64 -8.41 -2.84
C ILE A 623 9.70 -7.19 -2.72
N ALA A 624 8.51 -7.39 -2.14
CA ALA A 624 7.51 -6.35 -1.86
C ALA A 624 7.83 -5.47 -0.64
N ALA A 625 8.46 -6.02 0.40
CA ALA A 625 9.14 -5.25 1.44
C ALA A 625 10.47 -4.71 0.90
#